data_AF-A0A920U4V2-F1
#
_entry.id   AF-A0A920U4V2-F1
#
_cell.length_a   1.000
_cell.length_b   1.000
_cell.length_c   1.000
_cell.angle_alpha   90.00
_cell.angle_beta   90.00
_cell.angle_gamma   90.00
#
_symmetry.space_group_name_H-M   'P 1'
#
loop_
_entity.id
_entity.type
_entity.pdbx_description
1 polymer ?
#
loop_
_entity_poly.entity_id
_entity_poly.type
_entity_poly.pdbx_seq_one_letter_code
_entity_poly.pdbx_strand_id
1 'polypeptide(L)'
;MNNQTPSAPKRPQEFSNHGDVRNDPWFWLRDIDDPQTMEYLESENAYTEAIMEPENDLREKLFEEMRGRIKEDDSTVPQKDGDYYYYTRFEDGSQYPIFVRKHLSLDARKR
;
A
#
# COMPACT_ATOMS: atom_id res chain seq x y z
N MET A 1 -24.03 7.52 16.97
CA MET A 1 -23.20 8.22 15.96
C MET A 1 -23.94 8.15 14.64
N ASN A 2 -23.97 9.25 13.88
CA ASN A 2 -24.73 9.31 12.63
C ASN A 2 -23.90 8.65 11.52
N ASN A 3 -23.98 7.31 11.43
CA ASN A 3 -23.16 6.50 10.53
C ASN A 3 -23.81 6.41 9.14
N GLN A 4 -24.06 7.58 8.55
CA GLN A 4 -24.68 7.69 7.23
C GLN A 4 -23.63 7.39 6.17
N THR A 5 -23.92 6.41 5.31
CA THR A 5 -23.08 6.08 4.17
C THR A 5 -22.94 7.31 3.25
N PRO A 6 -21.72 7.77 2.96
CA PRO A 6 -21.49 8.85 2.02
C PRO A 6 -22.09 8.50 0.64
N SER A 7 -22.60 9.51 -0.06
CA SER A 7 -23.22 9.31 -1.36
C SER A 7 -22.64 10.30 -2.35
N ALA A 8 -21.94 9.79 -3.36
CA ALA A 8 -21.32 10.63 -4.38
C ALA A 8 -22.40 11.29 -5.27
N PRO A 9 -22.38 12.63 -5.42
CA PRO A 9 -23.30 13.31 -6.33
C PRO A 9 -23.07 12.86 -7.78
N LYS A 10 -24.18 12.72 -8.51
CA LYS A 10 -24.16 12.39 -9.94
C LYS A 10 -23.87 13.65 -10.77
N ARG A 11 -22.85 13.60 -11.61
CA ARG A 11 -22.52 14.60 -12.63
C ARG A 11 -22.46 13.90 -13.99
N PRO A 12 -23.56 13.92 -14.77
CA PRO A 12 -23.62 13.24 -16.05
C PRO A 12 -22.44 13.62 -16.95
N GLN A 13 -21.71 12.62 -17.42
CA GLN A 13 -20.61 12.78 -18.35
C GLN A 13 -20.72 11.70 -19.42
N GLU A 14 -20.92 12.12 -20.66
CA GLU A 14 -21.06 11.20 -21.79
C GLU A 14 -19.72 10.95 -22.48
N PHE A 15 -19.56 9.72 -22.94
CA PHE A 15 -18.44 9.23 -23.72
C PHE A 15 -18.98 8.55 -24.97
N SER A 16 -18.48 8.94 -26.14
CA SER A 16 -18.87 8.36 -27.42
C SER A 16 -17.68 7.70 -28.09
N ASN A 17 -17.62 6.36 -28.04
CA ASN A 17 -16.54 5.58 -28.65
C ASN A 17 -17.13 4.45 -29.50
N HIS A 18 -16.59 4.24 -30.71
CA HIS A 18 -17.00 3.16 -31.63
C HIS A 18 -18.50 3.11 -31.96
N GLY A 19 -19.17 4.27 -31.95
CA GLY A 19 -20.61 4.37 -32.22
C GLY A 19 -21.50 4.13 -31.01
N ASP A 20 -20.93 3.79 -29.85
CA ASP A 20 -21.65 3.62 -28.59
C ASP A 20 -21.50 4.86 -27.69
N VAL A 21 -22.62 5.31 -27.12
CA VAL A 21 -22.67 6.39 -26.13
C VAL A 21 -22.89 5.79 -24.74
N ARG A 22 -22.00 6.13 -23.80
CA ARG A 22 -22.08 5.74 -22.39
C ARG A 22 -22.08 6.97 -21.51
N ASN A 23 -22.96 7.01 -20.51
CA ASN A 23 -22.96 8.05 -19.48
C ASN A 23 -22.33 7.48 -18.21
N ASP A 24 -21.29 8.13 -17.70
CA ASP A 24 -20.68 7.84 -16.40
C ASP A 24 -20.88 9.06 -15.47
N PRO A 25 -21.92 9.02 -14.61
CA PRO A 25 -22.21 10.13 -13.70
C PRO A 25 -21.17 10.35 -12.59
N TRP A 26 -20.18 9.45 -12.44
CA TRP A 26 -19.16 9.53 -11.39
C TRP A 26 -17.75 9.72 -11.95
N PHE A 27 -17.62 10.00 -13.24
CA PHE A 27 -16.34 10.23 -13.89
C PHE A 27 -15.49 11.32 -13.22
N TRP A 28 -16.15 12.31 -12.59
CA TRP A 28 -15.50 13.40 -11.87
C TRP A 28 -14.64 12.92 -10.68
N LEU A 29 -14.96 11.79 -10.05
CA LEU A 29 -14.15 11.19 -8.97
C LEU A 29 -12.75 10.77 -9.41
N ARG A 30 -12.50 10.70 -10.72
CA ARG A 30 -11.17 10.42 -11.28
C ARG A 30 -10.20 11.58 -11.06
N ASP A 31 -10.71 12.81 -10.95
CA ASP A 31 -9.89 14.00 -10.78
C ASP A 31 -9.56 14.21 -9.30
N ILE A 32 -8.28 14.03 -8.95
CA ILE A 32 -7.79 14.18 -7.57
C ILE A 32 -7.59 15.64 -7.17
N ASP A 33 -7.52 16.55 -8.14
CA ASP A 33 -7.38 17.99 -7.89
C ASP A 33 -8.74 18.67 -7.70
N ASP A 34 -9.86 17.98 -8.01
CA ASP A 34 -11.22 18.45 -7.70
C ASP A 34 -11.45 18.42 -6.17
N PRO A 35 -11.71 19.57 -5.53
CA PRO A 35 -11.97 19.63 -4.10
C PRO A 35 -13.14 18.75 -3.65
N GLN A 36 -14.15 18.57 -4.50
CA GLN A 36 -15.30 17.72 -4.19
C GLN A 36 -14.92 16.23 -4.18
N THR A 37 -13.87 15.83 -4.90
CA THR A 37 -13.37 14.44 -4.87
C THR A 37 -12.71 14.18 -3.54
N MET A 38 -11.86 15.12 -3.09
CA MET A 38 -11.22 15.05 -1.78
C MET A 38 -12.24 15.04 -0.64
N GLU A 39 -13.24 15.91 -0.67
CA GLU A 39 -14.32 15.95 0.33
C GLU A 39 -15.08 14.61 0.40
N TYR A 40 -15.34 13.99 -0.75
CA TYR A 40 -16.00 12.69 -0.80
C TYR A 40 -15.10 11.57 -0.23
N LEU A 41 -13.81 11.55 -0.57
CA LEU A 41 -12.85 10.58 -0.04
C LEU A 41 -12.67 10.70 1.49
N GLU A 42 -12.62 11.93 2.01
CA GLU A 42 -12.57 12.17 3.46
C GLU A 42 -13.84 11.65 4.16
N SER A 43 -15.00 11.85 3.54
CA SER A 43 -16.27 11.33 4.04
C SER A 43 -16.30 9.79 4.06
N GLU A 44 -15.79 9.13 3.02
CA GLU A 44 -15.66 7.68 2.94
C GLU A 44 -14.67 7.13 3.98
N ASN A 45 -13.55 7.81 4.21
CA ASN A 45 -12.59 7.44 5.25
C ASN A 45 -13.22 7.54 6.64
N ALA A 46 -13.91 8.64 6.94
CA ALA A 46 -14.57 8.84 8.24
C ALA A 46 -15.67 7.80 8.48
N TYR A 47 -16.45 7.46 7.46
CA TYR A 47 -17.44 6.38 7.54
C TYR A 47 -16.79 5.03 7.79
N THR A 48 -15.70 4.73 7.07
CA THR A 48 -14.95 3.48 7.24
C THR A 48 -14.38 3.36 8.65
N GLU A 49 -13.77 4.42 9.17
CA GLU A 49 -13.26 4.47 10.55
C GLU A 49 -14.37 4.23 11.57
N ALA A 50 -15.53 4.87 11.42
CA ALA A 50 -16.66 4.71 12.34
C ALA A 50 -17.29 3.31 12.27
N ILE A 51 -17.37 2.69 11.09
CA ILE A 51 -17.87 1.32 10.93
C ILE A 51 -16.88 0.29 11.46
N MET A 52 -15.57 0.51 11.28
CA MET A 52 -14.51 -0.41 11.72
C MET A 52 -14.05 -0.22 13.17
N GLU A 53 -14.55 0.81 13.86
CA GLU A 53 -14.19 1.10 15.25
C GLU A 53 -14.39 -0.12 16.19
N PRO A 54 -15.48 -0.90 16.10
CA PRO A 54 -15.68 -2.06 16.97
C PRO A 54 -14.65 -3.18 16.77
N GLU A 55 -14.06 -3.29 15.58
CA GLU A 55 -13.10 -4.34 15.21
C GLU A 55 -11.63 -3.95 15.47
N ASN A 56 -11.37 -2.80 16.11
CA ASN A 56 -10.02 -2.31 16.37
C ASN A 56 -9.12 -3.33 17.08
N ASP A 57 -9.61 -3.97 18.13
CA ASP A 57 -8.84 -4.97 18.89
C ASP A 57 -8.48 -6.19 18.03
N LEU A 58 -9.41 -6.63 17.18
CA LEU A 58 -9.18 -7.75 16.26
C LEU A 58 -8.14 -7.36 15.19
N ARG A 59 -8.25 -6.15 14.66
CA ARG A 59 -7.31 -5.61 13.66
C ARG A 59 -5.91 -5.52 14.22
N GLU A 60 -5.75 -5.01 15.44
CA GLU A 60 -4.45 -4.92 16.11
C GLU A 60 -3.85 -6.31 16.35
N LYS A 61 -4.65 -7.25 16.85
CA LYS A 61 -4.21 -8.63 17.04
C LYS A 61 -3.73 -9.27 15.74
N LEU A 62 -4.48 -9.12 14.65
CA LEU A 62 -4.10 -9.64 13.34
C LEU A 62 -2.84 -8.97 12.81
N PHE A 63 -2.68 -7.66 13.03
CA PHE A 63 -1.47 -6.94 12.66
C PHE A 63 -0.22 -7.52 13.34
N GLU A 64 -0.26 -7.69 14.66
CA GLU A 64 0.85 -8.28 15.43
C GLU A 64 1.11 -9.74 15.04
N GLU A 65 0.06 -10.53 14.78
CA GLU A 65 0.21 -11.91 14.28
C GLU A 65 0.90 -11.95 12.90
N MET A 66 0.53 -11.04 11.98
CA MET A 66 1.16 -10.96 10.66
C MET A 66 2.60 -10.49 10.77
N ARG A 67 2.87 -9.46 11.58
CA ARG A 67 4.21 -8.95 11.83
C ARG A 67 5.11 -10.02 12.43
N GLY A 68 4.65 -10.76 13.45
CA GLY A 68 5.41 -11.83 14.08
C GLY A 68 5.72 -13.02 13.17
N ARG A 69 5.05 -13.15 12.02
CA ARG A 69 5.36 -14.18 11.00
C ARG A 69 6.45 -13.73 10.01
N ILE A 70 6.78 -12.45 9.96
CA ILE A 70 7.87 -11.93 9.13
C ILE A 70 9.18 -12.25 9.86
N LYS A 71 10.09 -12.96 9.20
CA LYS A 71 11.42 -13.26 9.76
C LYS A 71 12.25 -11.97 9.80
N GLU A 72 12.76 -11.61 10.99
CA GLU A 72 13.64 -10.45 11.15
C GLU A 72 15.02 -10.63 10.49
N ASP A 73 15.50 -11.87 10.33
CA ASP A 73 16.70 -12.16 9.52
C ASP A 73 16.31 -12.35 8.06
N ASP A 74 15.86 -11.26 7.44
CA ASP A 74 15.46 -11.23 6.03
C ASP A 74 16.70 -11.02 5.15
N SER A 75 17.73 -11.84 5.39
CA SER A 75 18.90 -11.90 4.55
C SER A 75 18.74 -12.97 3.47
N THR A 76 18.90 -12.59 2.20
CA THR A 76 18.92 -13.58 1.12
C THR A 76 20.18 -14.43 1.23
N VAL A 77 20.08 -15.69 0.81
CA VAL A 77 21.26 -16.55 0.67
C VAL A 77 22.29 -15.85 -0.24
N PRO A 78 23.56 -15.68 0.19
CA PRO A 78 24.55 -15.01 -0.61
C PRO A 78 24.81 -15.71 -1.94
N GLN A 79 24.66 -14.98 -3.04
CA GLN A 79 24.95 -15.47 -4.38
C GLN A 79 26.35 -14.99 -4.80
N LYS A 80 27.19 -15.93 -5.26
CA LYS A 80 28.49 -15.60 -5.83
C LYS A 80 28.34 -15.15 -7.29
N ASP A 81 28.91 -13.99 -7.61
CA ASP A 81 29.09 -13.49 -8.97
C ASP A 81 30.50 -12.89 -9.11
N GLY A 82 31.33 -13.53 -9.94
CA GLY A 82 32.76 -13.23 -10.03
C GLY A 82 33.48 -13.32 -8.68
N ASP A 83 34.22 -12.26 -8.35
CA ASP A 83 34.95 -12.11 -7.08
C ASP A 83 34.09 -11.57 -5.94
N TYR A 84 32.76 -11.46 -6.11
CA TYR A 84 31.86 -10.91 -5.10
C TYR A 84 30.75 -11.87 -4.71
N TYR A 85 30.32 -11.76 -3.45
CA TYR A 85 29.09 -12.34 -2.93
C TYR A 85 28.08 -11.22 -2.72
N TYR A 86 26.88 -11.38 -3.28
CA TYR A 86 25.78 -10.45 -3.17
C TYR A 86 24.69 -11.02 -2.28
N TYR A 87 24.14 -10.19 -1.41
CA TYR A 87 22.93 -10.51 -0.65
C TYR A 87 22.19 -9.22 -0.28
N THR A 88 20.88 -9.32 -0.15
CA THR A 88 20.07 -8.28 0.49
C THR A 88 19.88 -8.62 1.95
N ARG A 89 19.75 -7.59 2.79
CA ARG A 89 19.28 -7.72 4.16
C ARG A 89 18.30 -6.61 4.46
N PHE A 90 17.34 -6.86 5.33
CA PHE A 90 16.53 -5.81 5.92
C PHE A 90 17.07 -5.50 7.32
N GLU A 91 17.01 -4.24 7.72
CA GLU A 91 17.20 -3.87 9.13
C GLU A 91 15.83 -3.85 9.80
N ASP A 92 15.77 -4.17 11.09
CA ASP A 92 14.52 -4.14 11.83
C ASP A 92 13.86 -2.75 11.72
N GLY A 93 12.55 -2.76 11.44
CA GLY A 93 11.77 -1.55 11.15
C GLY A 93 12.04 -0.87 9.80
N SER A 94 12.94 -1.39 8.95
CA SER A 94 13.21 -0.80 7.63
C SER A 94 12.23 -1.30 6.58
N GLN A 95 11.61 -0.37 5.85
CA GLN A 95 10.72 -0.69 4.72
C GLN A 95 11.47 -1.05 3.43
N TYR A 96 12.78 -0.82 3.39
CA TYR A 96 13.61 -1.00 2.20
C TYR A 96 14.79 -1.95 2.44
N PRO A 97 15.17 -2.77 1.44
CA PRO A 97 16.32 -3.65 1.54
C PRO A 97 17.63 -2.89 1.43
N ILE A 98 18.65 -3.37 2.14
CA ILE A 98 20.04 -2.98 1.99
C ILE A 98 20.73 -4.00 1.08
N PHE A 99 21.18 -3.55 -0.08
CA PHE A 99 22.00 -4.35 -0.99
C PHE A 99 23.46 -4.36 -0.51
N VAL A 100 24.01 -5.53 -0.22
CA VAL A 100 25.37 -5.69 0.31
C VAL A 100 26.20 -6.56 -0.61
N ARG A 101 27.50 -6.26 -0.72
CA ARG A 101 28.48 -7.17 -1.34
C ARG A 101 29.71 -7.42 -0.48
N LYS A 102 30.30 -8.61 -0.62
CA LYS A 102 31.58 -8.99 0.00
C LYS A 102 32.55 -9.53 -1.05
N HIS A 103 33.82 -9.17 -0.97
CA HIS A 103 34.84 -9.57 -1.94
C HIS A 103 35.53 -10.87 -1.52
N LEU A 104 35.64 -11.84 -2.43
CA LEU A 104 36.31 -13.15 -2.35
C LEU A 104 35.83 -14.13 -1.28
N SER A 105 35.36 -13.67 -0.13
CA SER A 105 34.90 -14.49 0.98
C SER A 105 33.69 -13.88 1.67
N LEU A 106 32.84 -14.74 2.24
CA LEU A 106 31.75 -14.32 3.12
C LEU A 106 32.25 -13.73 4.45
N ASP A 107 33.51 -13.93 4.82
CA ASP A 107 34.12 -13.32 6.01
C ASP A 107 34.76 -11.95 5.71
N ALA A 108 34.83 -11.56 4.43
CA ALA A 108 35.41 -10.29 4.04
C ALA A 108 34.56 -9.09 4.52
N ARG A 109 35.23 -7.95 4.71
CA ARG A 109 34.58 -6.70 5.13
C ARG A 109 33.48 -6.32 4.13
N LYS A 110 32.27 -6.14 4.64
CA LYS A 110 31.07 -5.70 3.89
C LYS A 110 31.32 -4.32 3.28
N ARG A 111 30.90 -4.13 2.03
CA ARG A 111 30.83 -2.82 1.36
C ARG A 111 29.43 -2.57 0.85
#